data_AF-A0A357F9N9-F1
#
_entry.id   AF-A0A357F9N9-F1
#
_cell.length_a   1.000
_cell.length_b   1.000
_cell.length_c   1.000
_cell.angle_alpha   90.00
_cell.angle_beta   90.00
_cell.angle_gamma   90.00
#
_symmetry.space_group_name_H-M   'P 1'
#
loop_
_entity.id
_entity.type
_entity.pdbx_description
1 polymer ?
#
loop_
_entity_poly.entity_id
_entity_poly.type
_entity_poly.pdbx_seq_one_letter_code
_entity_poly.pdbx_strand_id
1 'polypeptide(L)'
;VAETEEDLLEDEQQEEHIPAVEESVYKKYVELVPAEKQEQVEEDLDVFLVDFQPPPVAEWDLRLVKRFMNKWFIENANPLEEDLYSMRESLLSLFQFLAEEKLLPDTLLAQAEKYLQSE
;
A
#
# COMPACT_ATOMS: atom_id res chain seq x y z
N VAL A 1 44.94 31.51 -0.73
CA VAL A 1 43.55 31.76 -0.31
C VAL A 1 42.79 30.57 -0.87
N ALA A 2 42.66 29.42 -0.20
CA ALA A 2 42.14 29.12 1.15
C ALA A 2 40.67 29.55 1.31
N GLU A 3 39.87 28.67 1.93
CA GLU A 3 38.39 28.63 2.10
C GLU A 3 37.74 27.77 0.99
N THR A 4 37.39 26.48 1.13
CA THR A 4 36.84 25.62 2.21
C THR A 4 35.53 26.12 2.82
N GLU A 5 34.42 25.72 2.22
CA GLU A 5 33.08 25.58 2.83
C GLU A 5 32.42 24.42 2.05
N GLU A 6 32.53 23.21 2.61
CA GLU A 6 31.42 22.56 3.33
C GLU A 6 30.54 21.83 2.30
N ASP A 7 30.93 20.62 1.90
CA ASP A 7 30.43 19.41 2.57
C ASP A 7 28.92 19.46 2.82
N LEU A 8 28.15 19.81 1.80
CA LEU A 8 26.79 19.29 1.66
C LEU A 8 26.91 17.93 0.99
N LEU A 9 27.51 16.99 1.74
CA LEU A 9 27.00 15.63 1.74
C LEU A 9 25.57 15.79 2.28
N GLU A 10 24.64 16.10 1.36
CA GLU A 10 23.26 15.71 1.57
C GLU A 10 23.35 14.22 1.81
N ASP A 11 23.29 13.88 3.09
CA ASP A 11 22.86 12.61 3.63
C ASP A 11 21.51 12.36 2.92
N GLU A 12 21.56 11.93 1.66
CA GLU A 12 20.64 10.95 1.12
C GLU A 12 20.78 9.80 2.11
N GLN A 13 20.06 9.93 3.21
CA GLN A 13 19.49 8.79 3.89
C GLN A 13 18.75 8.10 2.77
N GLN A 14 19.47 7.21 2.10
CA GLN A 14 18.96 5.92 1.71
C GLN A 14 18.42 5.32 3.01
N GLU A 15 17.30 5.86 3.50
CA GLU A 15 16.35 5.08 4.25
C GLU A 15 16.11 3.91 3.32
N GLU A 16 16.79 2.79 3.60
CA GLU A 16 16.53 1.52 2.96
C GLU A 16 15.04 1.32 3.10
N HIS A 17 14.29 1.68 2.05
CA HIS A 17 12.84 1.75 2.12
C HIS A 17 12.37 0.32 2.34
N ILE A 18 11.98 0.04 3.58
CA ILE A 18 11.55 -1.29 3.97
C ILE A 18 10.19 -1.50 3.29
N PRO A 19 10.07 -2.48 2.38
CA PRO A 19 8.79 -2.74 1.74
C PRO A 19 7.75 -3.04 2.82
N ALA A 20 6.56 -2.46 2.67
CA ALA A 20 5.53 -2.59 3.69
C ALA A 20 5.15 -4.06 3.95
N VAL A 21 5.13 -4.86 2.88
CA VAL A 21 4.85 -6.29 2.88
C VAL A 21 6.08 -7.04 2.36
N GLU A 22 6.47 -8.12 3.05
CA GLU A 22 7.56 -8.98 2.57
C GLU A 22 7.19 -9.66 1.24
N GLU A 23 8.16 -9.79 0.33
CA GLU A 23 7.94 -10.41 -0.99
C GLU A 23 7.36 -11.83 -0.89
N SER A 24 7.78 -12.60 0.13
CA SER A 24 7.26 -13.96 0.35
C SER A 24 5.77 -13.96 0.74
N VAL A 25 5.34 -12.97 1.52
CA VAL A 25 3.95 -12.80 1.94
C VAL A 25 3.10 -12.36 0.74
N TYR A 26 3.61 -11.40 -0.05
CA TYR A 26 2.95 -10.94 -1.26
C TYR A 26 2.77 -12.06 -2.29
N LYS A 27 3.82 -12.84 -2.58
CA LYS A 27 3.75 -13.99 -3.49
C LYS A 27 2.71 -15.01 -3.04
N LYS A 28 2.67 -15.33 -1.75
CA LYS A 28 1.69 -16.24 -1.17
C LYS A 28 0.26 -15.70 -1.34
N TYR A 29 0.05 -14.40 -1.20
CA TYR A 29 -1.25 -13.77 -1.47
C TYR A 29 -1.66 -13.93 -2.93
N VAL A 30 -0.79 -13.56 -3.88
CA VAL A 30 -1.07 -13.64 -5.32
C VAL A 30 -1.42 -15.07 -5.75
N GLU A 31 -0.76 -16.09 -5.18
CA GLU A 31 -1.08 -17.50 -5.43
C GLU A 31 -2.49 -17.91 -4.96
N LEU A 32 -3.09 -17.19 -4.01
CA LEU A 32 -4.47 -17.43 -3.55
C LEU A 32 -5.52 -16.67 -4.37
N VAL A 33 -5.11 -15.61 -5.06
CA VAL A 33 -6.00 -14.83 -5.94
C VAL A 33 -6.31 -15.65 -7.19
N PRO A 34 -7.58 -15.72 -7.62
CA PRO A 34 -7.95 -16.44 -8.84
C PRO A 34 -7.28 -15.82 -10.07
N ALA A 35 -6.77 -16.66 -10.97
CA ALA A 35 -5.98 -16.25 -12.13
C ALA A 35 -6.68 -15.20 -13.04
N GLU A 36 -8.01 -15.19 -13.07
CA GLU A 36 -8.80 -14.20 -13.80
C GLU A 36 -8.71 -12.77 -13.24
N LYS A 37 -8.35 -12.62 -11.95
CA LYS A 37 -8.19 -11.34 -11.27
C LYS A 37 -6.75 -11.04 -10.86
N GLN A 38 -5.80 -11.96 -11.07
CA GLN A 38 -4.42 -11.79 -10.63
C GLN A 38 -3.79 -10.53 -11.21
N GLU A 39 -3.85 -10.34 -12.54
CA GLU A 39 -3.26 -9.17 -13.19
C GLU A 39 -3.81 -7.85 -12.61
N GLN A 40 -5.14 -7.75 -12.50
CA GLN A 40 -5.83 -6.60 -11.92
C GLN A 40 -5.42 -6.33 -10.46
N VAL A 41 -5.37 -7.37 -9.63
CA VAL A 41 -4.98 -7.24 -8.23
C VAL A 41 -3.51 -6.87 -8.11
N GLU A 42 -2.64 -7.43 -8.94
CA GLU A 42 -1.22 -7.10 -8.94
C GLU A 42 -1.00 -5.63 -9.33
N GLU A 43 -1.67 -5.12 -10.37
CA GLU A 43 -1.60 -3.71 -10.75
C GLU A 43 -2.11 -2.78 -9.64
N ASP A 44 -3.27 -3.08 -9.04
CA ASP A 44 -3.81 -2.29 -7.94
C ASP A 44 -2.85 -2.27 -6.73
N LEU A 45 -2.28 -3.42 -6.39
CA LEU A 45 -1.38 -3.53 -5.25
C LEU A 45 -0.01 -2.94 -5.54
N ASP A 46 0.47 -2.91 -6.78
CA ASP A 46 1.69 -2.21 -7.16
C ASP A 46 1.52 -0.70 -6.90
N VAL A 47 0.39 -0.13 -7.31
CA VAL A 47 0.07 1.28 -7.03
C VAL A 47 0.04 1.55 -5.52
N PHE A 48 -0.54 0.65 -4.72
CA PHE A 48 -0.60 0.85 -3.27
C PHE A 48 0.71 0.55 -2.55
N LEU A 49 1.49 -0.45 -2.93
CA LEU A 49 2.66 -0.91 -2.18
C LEU A 49 3.97 -0.32 -2.72
N VAL A 50 4.03 -0.04 -4.02
CA VAL A 50 5.25 0.39 -4.74
C VAL A 50 5.20 1.89 -5.06
N ASP A 51 4.12 2.41 -5.64
CA ASP A 51 4.04 3.86 -5.94
C ASP A 51 3.71 4.69 -4.70
N PHE A 52 2.70 4.26 -3.92
CA PHE A 52 2.31 4.98 -2.71
C PHE A 52 3.28 4.78 -1.55
N GLN A 53 4.03 3.67 -1.54
CA GLN A 53 5.06 3.36 -0.53
C GLN A 53 4.55 3.54 0.92
N PRO A 54 3.57 2.74 1.35
CA PRO A 54 3.01 2.85 2.69
C PRO A 54 4.07 2.44 3.72
N PRO A 55 3.92 2.88 4.99
CA PRO A 55 4.80 2.44 6.06
C PRO A 55 4.66 0.92 6.28
N PRO A 56 5.49 0.29 7.14
CA PRO A 56 5.32 -1.11 7.51
C PRO A 56 3.89 -1.45 7.96
N VAL A 57 3.41 -2.66 7.64
CA VAL A 57 2.02 -3.10 7.91
C VAL A 57 1.60 -2.90 9.38
N ALA A 58 2.53 -3.02 10.32
CA ALA A 58 2.28 -2.80 11.74
C ALA A 58 1.78 -1.38 12.08
N GLU A 59 2.07 -0.40 11.22
CA GLU A 59 1.69 1.01 11.38
C GLU A 59 0.45 1.38 10.56
N TRP A 60 -0.11 0.43 9.81
CA TRP A 60 -1.29 0.72 8.99
C TRP A 60 -2.50 1.01 9.85
N ASP A 61 -3.20 2.10 9.51
CA ASP A 61 -4.44 2.51 10.15
C ASP A 61 -5.47 3.00 9.13
N LEU A 62 -6.70 3.25 9.57
CA LEU A 62 -7.76 3.73 8.68
C LEU A 62 -7.41 5.09 8.04
N ARG A 63 -6.59 5.91 8.69
CA ARG A 63 -6.19 7.22 8.15
C ARG A 63 -5.28 7.05 6.95
N LEU A 64 -4.37 6.09 6.98
CA LEU A 64 -3.54 5.71 5.83
C LEU A 64 -4.43 5.33 4.63
N VAL A 65 -5.36 4.39 4.83
CA VAL A 65 -6.26 3.91 3.77
C VAL A 65 -7.08 5.07 3.19
N LYS A 66 -7.63 5.93 4.04
CA LYS A 66 -8.37 7.12 3.59
C LYS A 66 -7.49 8.13 2.85
N ARG A 67 -6.25 8.33 3.29
CA ARG A 67 -5.29 9.23 2.64
C ARG A 67 -4.92 8.71 1.26
N PHE A 68 -4.72 7.41 1.12
CA PHE A 68 -4.49 6.79 -0.17
C PHE A 68 -5.71 6.97 -1.08
N MET A 69 -6.87 6.41 -0.69
CA MET A 69 -8.07 6.38 -1.54
C MET A 69 -8.61 7.76 -1.93
N ASN A 70 -8.72 8.69 -0.98
CA ASN A 70 -9.39 9.99 -1.23
C ASN A 70 -8.46 11.10 -1.69
N LYS A 71 -7.15 10.86 -1.68
CA LYS A 71 -6.18 11.92 -1.96
C LYS A 71 -5.10 11.44 -2.90
N TRP A 72 -4.22 10.57 -2.43
CA TRP A 72 -3.07 10.18 -3.24
C TRP A 72 -3.49 9.48 -4.54
N PHE A 73 -4.40 8.51 -4.47
CA PHE A 73 -4.82 7.74 -5.63
C PHE A 73 -5.53 8.64 -6.66
N ILE A 74 -6.43 9.51 -6.19
CA ILE A 74 -7.14 10.47 -7.06
C ILE A 74 -6.17 11.47 -7.71
N GLU A 75 -5.23 12.03 -6.95
CA GLU A 75 -4.32 13.07 -7.45
C GLU A 75 -3.20 12.52 -8.34
N ASN A 76 -2.71 11.31 -8.08
CA ASN A 76 -1.51 10.77 -8.74
C ASN A 76 -1.83 9.74 -9.83
N ALA A 77 -2.82 8.87 -9.60
CA ALA A 77 -3.21 7.85 -10.57
C ALA A 77 -4.37 8.30 -11.47
N ASN A 78 -5.14 9.32 -11.04
CA ASN A 78 -6.33 9.81 -11.75
C ASN A 78 -7.27 8.65 -12.21
N PRO A 79 -7.74 7.82 -11.26
CA PRO A 79 -8.51 6.61 -11.52
C PRO A 79 -9.89 6.91 -12.09
N LEU A 80 -10.41 5.98 -12.89
CA LEU A 80 -11.81 5.89 -13.23
C LEU A 80 -12.61 5.26 -12.08
N GLU A 81 -13.93 5.27 -12.18
CA GLU A 81 -14.81 4.66 -11.17
C GLU A 81 -14.59 3.15 -11.04
N GLU A 82 -14.30 2.48 -12.15
CA GLU A 82 -13.96 1.04 -12.17
C GLU A 82 -12.65 0.75 -11.44
N ASP A 83 -11.63 1.60 -11.59
CA ASP A 83 -10.36 1.47 -10.88
C ASP A 83 -10.55 1.70 -9.37
N LEU A 84 -11.42 2.62 -8.97
CA LEU A 84 -11.76 2.81 -7.56
C LEU A 84 -12.44 1.58 -6.98
N TYR A 85 -13.36 0.95 -7.71
CA TYR A 85 -13.99 -0.29 -7.27
C TYR A 85 -12.98 -1.43 -7.18
N SER A 86 -12.16 -1.59 -8.22
CA SER A 86 -11.07 -2.58 -8.29
C SER A 86 -10.14 -2.46 -7.09
N MET A 87 -9.58 -1.27 -6.89
CA MET A 87 -8.65 -0.96 -5.81
C MET A 87 -9.27 -1.26 -4.44
N ARG A 88 -10.56 -0.96 -4.22
CA ARG A 88 -11.26 -1.31 -2.98
C ARG A 88 -11.32 -2.82 -2.77
N GLU A 89 -11.65 -3.60 -3.80
CA GLU A 89 -11.67 -5.07 -3.72
C GLU A 89 -10.26 -5.63 -3.44
N SER A 90 -9.25 -5.15 -4.17
CA SER A 90 -7.86 -5.60 -4.07
C SER A 90 -7.27 -5.30 -2.69
N LEU A 91 -7.43 -4.06 -2.18
CA LEU A 91 -6.99 -3.70 -0.84
C LEU A 91 -7.70 -4.52 0.24
N LEU A 92 -9.01 -4.73 0.09
CA LEU A 92 -9.76 -5.49 1.07
C LEU A 92 -9.31 -6.95 1.13
N SER A 93 -9.13 -7.56 -0.04
CA SER A 93 -8.63 -8.93 -0.15
C SER A 93 -7.23 -9.06 0.46
N LEU A 94 -6.33 -8.10 0.22
CA LEU A 94 -5.01 -8.06 0.85
C LEU A 94 -5.12 -7.94 2.37
N PHE A 95 -5.96 -7.03 2.89
CA PHE A 95 -6.12 -6.85 4.34
C PHE A 95 -6.68 -8.10 5.01
N GLN A 96 -7.64 -8.79 4.38
CA GLN A 96 -8.15 -10.07 4.88
C GLN A 96 -7.03 -11.10 4.98
N PHE A 97 -6.23 -11.26 3.92
CA PHE A 97 -5.09 -12.17 3.92
C PHE A 97 -4.04 -11.81 5.01
N LEU A 98 -3.66 -10.53 5.12
CA LEU A 98 -2.71 -10.09 6.13
C LEU A 98 -3.24 -10.28 7.56
N ALA A 99 -4.55 -10.16 7.77
CA ALA A 99 -5.18 -10.46 9.05
C ALA A 99 -5.16 -11.97 9.36
N GLU A 100 -5.40 -12.84 8.38
CA GLU A 100 -5.27 -14.30 8.54
C GLU A 100 -3.85 -14.72 8.90
N GLU A 101 -2.85 -14.07 8.29
CA GLU A 101 -1.43 -14.27 8.59
C GLU A 101 -0.97 -13.55 9.88
N LYS A 102 -1.88 -12.84 10.57
CA LYS A 102 -1.62 -12.06 11.81
C LYS A 102 -0.56 -10.97 11.64
N LEU A 103 -0.45 -10.42 10.44
CA LEU A 103 0.45 -9.32 10.10
C LEU A 103 -0.27 -7.98 10.20
N LEU A 104 -1.59 -7.96 9.95
CA LEU A 104 -2.40 -6.75 10.01
C LEU A 104 -2.78 -6.39 11.46
N PRO A 105 -2.79 -5.10 11.83
CA PRO A 105 -3.34 -4.65 13.11
C PRO A 105 -4.81 -5.06 13.28
N ASP A 106 -5.17 -5.68 14.41
CA ASP A 106 -6.51 -6.22 14.69
C ASP A 106 -7.65 -5.21 14.49
N THR A 107 -7.38 -3.92 14.70
CA THR A 107 -8.38 -2.86 14.57
C THR A 107 -8.60 -2.40 13.13
N LEU A 108 -7.67 -2.68 12.21
CA LEU A 108 -7.70 -2.11 10.87
C LEU A 108 -8.73 -2.81 9.98
N LEU A 109 -8.75 -4.14 9.94
CA LEU A 109 -9.60 -4.89 9.00
C LEU A 109 -11.07 -4.46 9.09
N ALA A 110 -11.67 -4.52 10.28
CA ALA A 110 -13.08 -4.17 10.47
C ALA A 110 -13.40 -2.71 10.12
N GLN A 111 -12.44 -1.79 10.32
CA GLN A 111 -12.59 -0.39 9.96
C GLN A 111 -12.47 -0.18 8.45
N ALA A 112 -11.51 -0.84 7.82
CA ALA A 112 -11.26 -0.80 6.39
C ALA A 112 -12.42 -1.44 5.61
N GLU A 113 -12.93 -2.60 6.05
CA GLU A 113 -14.12 -3.25 5.50
C GLU A 113 -15.30 -2.30 5.45
N LYS A 114 -15.62 -1.69 6.59
CA LYS A 114 -16.71 -0.73 6.65
C LYS A 114 -16.48 0.43 5.71
N TYR A 115 -15.26 0.97 5.62
CA TYR A 115 -14.98 2.14 4.78
C TYR A 115 -15.01 1.82 3.28
N LEU A 116 -14.32 0.75 2.86
CA LEU A 116 -14.17 0.37 1.46
C LEU A 116 -15.48 -0.17 0.85
N GLN A 117 -16.39 -0.70 1.68
CA GLN A 117 -17.71 -1.21 1.26
C GLN A 117 -18.87 -0.21 1.41
N SER A 118 -18.66 0.95 2.05
CA SER A 118 -19.76 1.91 2.33
C SER A 118 -20.01 2.95 1.22
N GLU A 119 -19.33 2.84 0.08
CA GLU A 119 -19.45 3.78 -1.04
C GLU A 119 -20.36 3.26 -2.15
#